data_AF-A0AAE8QSH1-F1
#
_entry.id   AF-A0AAE8QSH1-F1
#
_cell.length_a   1.000
_cell.length_b   1.000
_cell.length_c   1.000
_cell.angle_alpha   90.00
_cell.angle_beta   90.00
_cell.angle_gamma   90.00
#
_symmetry.space_group_name_H-M   'P 1'
#
loop_
_entity.id
_entity.type
_entity.pdbx_description
1 polymer ?
#
loop_
_entity_poly.entity_id
_entity_poly.type
_entity_poly.pdbx_seq_one_letter_code
_entity_poly.pdbx_strand_id
1 'polypeptide(L)'
;MYIMEESDYGMENNKIIQNVKQTISGIEIGYFTTAKNYIYDEYFKYFNDDDKETKKYALLIFTCMLGNWFNKSTFVFKPEKERLKYNNEKGTKFFNFEDYITSLLDNYQNIKQEFPYMFEIIVVYLILIEKDKHMIYEEWFPEINPEIFQELREKILIPNKNLVDDCHPIKYLFREVGIKPFFKGDFFDE
;
A
#
# COMPACT_ATOMS: atom_id res chain seq x y z
N MET A 1 -18.66 -8.67 20.69
CA MET A 1 -17.49 -7.83 20.94
C MET A 1 -16.46 -8.71 21.63
N TYR A 2 -15.57 -9.34 20.87
CA TYR A 2 -14.47 -10.12 21.43
C TYR A 2 -13.37 -9.13 21.79
N ILE A 3 -13.07 -9.03 23.09
CA ILE A 3 -11.92 -8.28 23.58
C ILE A 3 -10.74 -9.24 23.38
N MET A 4 -9.81 -8.89 22.50
CA MET A 4 -8.59 -9.68 22.32
C MET A 4 -7.67 -9.45 23.52
N GLU A 5 -7.13 -10.52 24.09
CA GLU A 5 -6.16 -10.44 25.19
C GLU A 5 -4.81 -9.93 24.64
N GLU A 6 -4.04 -9.18 25.45
CA GLU A 6 -2.76 -8.55 25.03
C GLU A 6 -1.76 -9.55 24.43
N SER A 7 -1.79 -10.82 24.85
CA SER A 7 -0.95 -11.88 24.30
C SER A 7 -1.33 -12.30 22.88
N ASP A 8 -2.62 -12.23 22.54
CA ASP A 8 -3.12 -12.57 21.21
C ASP A 8 -2.84 -11.44 20.22
N TYR A 9 -2.97 -10.19 20.68
CA TYR A 9 -2.60 -9.01 19.90
C TYR A 9 -1.10 -9.00 19.53
N GLY A 10 -0.23 -9.32 20.49
CA GLY A 10 1.22 -9.47 20.22
C GLY A 10 1.56 -10.61 19.25
N MET A 11 0.78 -11.70 19.22
CA MET A 11 0.96 -12.79 18.24
C MET A 11 0.47 -12.42 16.85
N GLU A 12 -0.64 -11.69 16.74
CA GLU A 12 -1.20 -11.21 15.48
C GLU A 12 -0.26 -10.20 14.79
N ASN A 13 0.26 -9.22 15.54
CA ASN A 13 1.25 -8.26 15.04
C ASN A 13 2.53 -8.95 14.53
N ASN A 14 3.00 -9.99 15.23
CA ASN A 14 4.13 -10.78 14.74
C ASN A 14 3.82 -11.51 13.44
N LYS A 15 2.60 -11.99 13.25
CA LYS A 15 2.17 -12.71 12.05
C LYS A 15 2.08 -11.79 10.83
N ILE A 16 1.46 -10.61 10.96
CA ILE A 16 1.34 -9.69 9.82
C ILE A 16 2.72 -9.22 9.36
N ILE A 17 3.61 -8.91 10.31
CA ILE A 17 4.99 -8.49 10.01
C ILE A 17 5.73 -9.60 9.26
N GLN A 18 5.60 -10.84 9.71
CA GLN A 18 6.21 -11.99 9.03
C GLN A 18 5.65 -12.20 7.61
N ASN A 19 4.33 -12.11 7.44
CA ASN A 19 3.68 -12.23 6.13
C ASN A 19 4.18 -11.16 5.15
N VAL A 20 4.30 -9.91 5.63
CA VAL A 20 4.83 -8.81 4.81
C VAL A 20 6.30 -9.05 4.48
N LYS A 21 7.15 -9.34 5.48
CA LYS A 21 8.58 -9.62 5.27
C LYS A 21 8.82 -10.73 4.24
N GLN A 22 8.01 -11.78 4.27
CA GLN A 22 8.07 -12.85 3.28
C GLN A 22 7.73 -12.35 1.88
N THR A 23 6.68 -11.53 1.76
CA THR A 23 6.22 -10.99 0.46
C THR A 23 7.20 -9.99 -0.14
N ILE A 24 7.82 -9.13 0.67
CA ILE A 24 8.74 -8.09 0.23
C ILE A 24 10.21 -8.56 0.13
N SER A 25 10.47 -9.86 0.27
CA SER A 25 11.82 -10.38 0.12
C SER A 25 12.36 -10.07 -1.29
N GLY A 26 13.51 -9.41 -1.39
CA GLY A 26 14.13 -9.03 -2.66
C GLY A 26 13.79 -7.63 -3.15
N ILE A 27 12.99 -6.83 -2.42
CA ILE A 27 12.71 -5.44 -2.82
C ILE A 27 13.94 -4.54 -2.77
N GLU A 28 14.96 -4.92 -2.00
CA GLU A 28 16.26 -4.26 -2.00
C GLU A 28 17.02 -4.39 -3.33
N ILE A 29 16.64 -5.35 -4.18
CA ILE A 29 17.23 -5.59 -5.50
C ILE A 29 16.30 -5.12 -6.63
N GLY A 30 15.03 -5.53 -6.59
CA GLY A 30 14.07 -5.28 -7.68
C GLY A 30 13.02 -4.23 -7.37
N TYR A 31 13.18 -3.46 -6.29
CA TYR A 31 12.19 -2.51 -5.80
C TYR A 31 10.81 -3.18 -5.67
N PHE A 32 9.71 -2.52 -6.00
CA PHE A 32 8.38 -3.11 -5.84
C PHE A 32 8.13 -4.32 -6.75
N THR A 33 8.84 -4.44 -7.88
CA THR A 33 8.59 -5.52 -8.84
C THR A 33 8.91 -6.90 -8.31
N THR A 34 9.75 -7.01 -7.28
CA THR A 34 10.06 -8.29 -6.61
C THR A 34 9.11 -8.64 -5.48
N ALA A 35 8.31 -7.68 -4.99
CA ALA A 35 7.23 -7.98 -4.06
C ALA A 35 6.12 -8.75 -4.80
N LYS A 36 6.10 -10.08 -4.69
CA LYS A 36 5.18 -10.96 -5.41
C LYS A 36 4.61 -12.01 -4.46
N ASN A 37 3.59 -12.73 -4.93
CA ASN A 37 2.93 -13.81 -4.18
C ASN A 37 2.36 -13.31 -2.83
N TYR A 38 1.60 -12.21 -2.88
CA TYR A 38 1.00 -11.59 -1.71
C TYR A 38 0.23 -12.58 -0.86
N ILE A 39 0.63 -12.67 0.41
CA ILE A 39 -0.12 -13.40 1.43
C ILE A 39 -1.32 -12.55 1.80
N TYR A 40 -2.52 -13.11 1.67
CA TYR A 40 -3.73 -12.35 1.99
C TYR A 40 -3.81 -12.05 3.49
N ASP A 41 -4.02 -10.78 3.79
CA ASP A 41 -4.44 -10.27 5.09
C ASP A 41 -5.21 -8.95 4.91
N GLU A 42 -5.88 -8.49 5.97
CA GLU A 42 -6.60 -7.22 5.99
C GLU A 42 -5.69 -6.06 6.43
N TYR A 43 -4.56 -5.88 5.74
CA TYR A 43 -3.49 -4.95 6.14
C TYR A 43 -3.97 -3.50 6.37
N PHE A 44 -5.01 -3.06 5.68
CA PHE A 44 -5.61 -1.73 5.86
C PHE A 44 -6.06 -1.46 7.31
N LYS A 45 -6.38 -2.50 8.09
CA LYS A 45 -6.79 -2.36 9.50
C LYS A 45 -5.66 -1.85 10.41
N TYR A 46 -4.40 -1.99 9.98
CA TYR A 46 -3.23 -1.64 10.79
C TYR A 46 -2.61 -0.28 10.40
N PHE A 47 -3.26 0.52 9.56
CA PHE A 47 -2.74 1.84 9.15
C PHE A 47 -2.70 2.86 10.31
N ASN A 48 -3.42 2.60 11.38
CA ASN A 48 -3.41 3.37 12.61
C ASN A 48 -3.06 2.52 13.84
N ASP A 49 -2.32 1.42 13.64
CA ASP A 49 -1.92 0.54 14.73
C ASP A 49 -1.00 1.27 15.74
N ASP A 50 -1.15 0.96 17.03
CA ASP A 50 -0.31 1.55 18.08
C ASP A 50 1.16 1.09 17.96
N ASP A 51 1.38 -0.14 17.47
CA ASP A 51 2.71 -0.62 17.15
C ASP A 51 3.19 -0.03 15.81
N LYS A 52 4.16 0.88 15.92
CA LYS A 52 4.78 1.54 14.76
C LYS A 52 5.36 0.54 13.75
N GLU A 53 5.88 -0.61 14.21
CA GLU A 53 6.46 -1.60 13.31
C GLU A 53 5.37 -2.30 12.48
N THR A 54 4.25 -2.68 13.11
CA THR A 54 3.06 -3.23 12.44
C THR A 54 2.50 -2.24 11.42
N LYS A 55 2.29 -0.98 11.84
CA LYS A 55 1.84 0.10 10.95
C LYS A 55 2.74 0.27 9.73
N LYS A 56 4.06 0.29 9.95
CA LYS A 56 5.07 0.39 8.89
C LYS A 56 4.95 -0.71 7.86
N TYR A 57 4.83 -1.97 8.28
CA TYR A 57 4.75 -3.10 7.34
C TYR A 57 3.41 -3.16 6.61
N ALA A 58 2.30 -2.80 7.27
CA ALA A 58 1.00 -2.68 6.63
C ALA A 58 0.99 -1.62 5.52
N LEU A 59 1.57 -0.45 5.78
CA LEU A 59 1.71 0.61 4.77
C LEU A 59 2.71 0.21 3.66
N LEU A 60 3.81 -0.46 4.02
CA LEU A 60 4.83 -0.87 3.05
C LEU A 60 4.28 -1.90 2.06
N ILE A 61 3.48 -2.87 2.53
CA ILE A 61 2.88 -3.85 1.62
C ILE A 61 1.87 -3.19 0.68
N PHE A 62 1.07 -2.25 1.20
CA PHE A 62 0.17 -1.43 0.37
C PHE A 62 0.94 -0.64 -0.70
N THR A 63 2.05 0.01 -0.30
CA THR A 63 2.94 0.73 -1.21
C THR A 63 3.46 -0.18 -2.32
N CYS A 64 3.86 -1.42 -1.98
CA CYS A 64 4.30 -2.41 -2.96
C CYS A 64 3.17 -2.81 -3.91
N MET A 65 1.94 -2.99 -3.41
CA MET A 65 0.76 -3.32 -4.24
C MET A 65 0.47 -2.22 -5.27
N LEU A 66 0.51 -0.94 -4.85
CA LEU A 66 0.35 0.20 -5.75
C LEU A 66 1.49 0.27 -6.79
N GLY A 67 2.75 0.15 -6.34
CA GLY A 67 3.90 0.17 -7.24
C GLY A 67 3.85 -0.94 -8.29
N ASN A 68 3.39 -2.14 -7.91
CA ASN A 68 3.22 -3.24 -8.86
C ASN A 68 2.06 -3.04 -9.84
N TRP A 69 0.96 -2.46 -9.38
CA TRP A 69 -0.16 -2.11 -10.25
C TRP A 69 0.30 -1.10 -11.30
N PHE A 70 0.95 -0.01 -10.87
CA PHE A 70 1.52 1.00 -11.77
C PHE A 70 2.50 0.37 -12.79
N ASN A 71 3.42 -0.47 -12.32
CA ASN A 71 4.39 -1.16 -13.17
C ASN A 71 3.79 -2.33 -13.98
N LYS A 72 2.47 -2.58 -13.89
CA LYS A 72 1.77 -3.67 -14.60
C LYS A 72 2.38 -5.05 -14.34
N SER A 73 3.08 -5.21 -13.22
CA SER A 73 3.80 -6.42 -12.86
C SER A 73 2.88 -7.43 -12.16
N THR A 74 1.98 -6.93 -11.32
CA THR A 74 0.88 -7.70 -10.74
C THR A 74 -0.23 -6.74 -10.29
N PHE A 75 -1.47 -7.21 -10.33
CA PHE A 75 -2.64 -6.41 -9.97
C PHE A 75 -3.51 -7.17 -8.98
N VAL A 76 -3.37 -6.83 -7.71
CA VAL A 76 -4.03 -7.52 -6.59
C VAL A 76 -5.43 -6.96 -6.27
N PHE A 77 -5.67 -5.69 -6.59
CA PHE A 77 -6.93 -5.01 -6.36
C PHE A 77 -7.92 -5.34 -7.47
N LYS A 78 -8.60 -6.47 -7.36
CA LYS A 78 -9.51 -6.93 -8.42
C LYS A 78 -10.88 -6.25 -8.31
N PRO A 79 -11.39 -5.59 -9.37
CA PRO A 79 -12.75 -5.09 -9.37
C PRO A 79 -13.74 -6.26 -9.27
N GLU A 80 -14.93 -6.00 -8.74
CA GLU A 80 -15.96 -7.01 -8.46
C GLU A 80 -16.26 -7.90 -9.66
N LYS A 81 -16.38 -7.31 -10.86
CA LYS A 81 -16.59 -8.06 -12.10
C LYS A 81 -15.48 -9.09 -12.40
N GLU A 82 -14.24 -8.80 -12.01
CA GLU A 82 -13.15 -9.78 -12.13
C GLU A 82 -13.20 -10.80 -10.99
N ARG A 83 -13.47 -10.38 -9.75
CA ARG A 83 -13.59 -11.27 -8.58
C ARG A 83 -14.66 -12.35 -8.81
N LEU A 84 -15.81 -11.96 -9.37
CA LEU A 84 -16.92 -12.86 -9.67
C LEU A 84 -16.54 -14.01 -10.63
N LYS A 85 -15.53 -13.84 -11.49
CA LYS A 85 -15.03 -14.92 -12.37
C LYS A 85 -14.37 -16.05 -11.60
N TYR A 86 -13.84 -15.75 -10.41
CA TYR A 86 -13.13 -16.68 -9.54
C TYR A 86 -13.97 -17.09 -8.31
N ASN A 87 -15.10 -16.43 -8.05
CA ASN A 87 -16.03 -16.74 -6.94
C ASN A 87 -16.67 -18.14 -7.01
N ASN A 88 -16.49 -18.89 -8.10
CA ASN A 88 -16.85 -20.31 -8.15
C ASN A 88 -15.92 -21.18 -7.29
N GLU A 89 -14.74 -20.67 -6.91
CA GLU A 89 -13.82 -21.30 -5.96
C GLU A 89 -14.13 -20.78 -4.55
N LYS A 90 -14.83 -21.60 -3.75
CA LYS A 90 -15.06 -21.30 -2.32
C LYS A 90 -13.74 -20.91 -1.64
N GLY A 91 -13.64 -19.67 -1.16
CA GLY A 91 -12.55 -19.23 -0.27
C GLY A 91 -11.50 -18.31 -0.89
N THR A 92 -11.64 -17.88 -2.15
CA THR A 92 -10.71 -16.90 -2.74
C THR A 92 -10.85 -15.54 -2.04
N LYS A 93 -9.76 -15.11 -1.38
CA LYS A 93 -9.69 -13.82 -0.68
C LYS A 93 -9.04 -12.77 -1.58
N PHE A 94 -9.58 -11.56 -1.59
CA PHE A 94 -9.13 -10.46 -2.45
C PHE A 94 -8.86 -9.20 -1.65
N PHE A 95 -7.77 -8.51 -1.98
CA PHE A 95 -7.51 -7.19 -1.42
C PHE A 95 -8.54 -6.20 -1.96
N ASN A 96 -9.33 -5.61 -1.06
CA ASN A 96 -10.38 -4.66 -1.41
C ASN A 96 -9.79 -3.24 -1.50
N PHE A 97 -9.81 -2.62 -2.68
CA PHE A 97 -9.24 -1.30 -2.86
C PHE A 97 -9.97 -0.22 -2.03
N GLU A 98 -11.29 -0.34 -1.89
CA GLU A 98 -12.12 0.60 -1.13
C GLU A 98 -11.68 0.70 0.34
N ASP A 99 -11.44 -0.46 0.97
CA ASP A 99 -11.02 -0.53 2.38
C ASP A 99 -9.65 0.12 2.59
N TYR A 100 -8.72 -0.04 1.63
CA TYR A 100 -7.40 0.58 1.70
C TYR A 100 -7.45 2.09 1.49
N ILE A 101 -8.27 2.58 0.55
CA ILE A 101 -8.43 4.02 0.32
C ILE A 101 -9.15 4.68 1.49
N THR A 102 -10.20 4.05 2.03
CA THR A 102 -10.91 4.55 3.22
C THR A 102 -9.97 4.64 4.41
N SER A 103 -9.20 3.57 4.68
CA SER A 103 -8.24 3.57 5.79
C SER A 103 -7.10 4.60 5.58
N LEU A 104 -6.65 4.82 4.34
CA LEU A 104 -5.70 5.89 4.03
C LEU A 104 -6.31 7.27 4.33
N LEU A 105 -7.55 7.52 3.89
CA LEU A 105 -8.27 8.78 4.11
C LEU A 105 -8.48 9.10 5.59
N ASP A 106 -8.73 8.08 6.41
CA ASP A 106 -8.90 8.26 7.86
C ASP A 106 -7.59 8.63 8.57
N ASN A 107 -6.44 8.19 8.03
CA ASN A 107 -5.17 8.17 8.75
C ASN A 107 -4.03 8.97 8.09
N TYR A 108 -4.27 9.59 6.92
CA TYR A 108 -3.20 10.15 6.09
C TYR A 108 -2.33 11.21 6.78
N GLN A 109 -2.88 12.00 7.71
CA GLN A 109 -2.11 13.00 8.44
C GLN A 109 -1.07 12.34 9.37
N ASN A 110 -1.47 11.30 10.10
CA ASN A 110 -0.58 10.52 10.95
C ASN A 110 0.45 9.77 10.10
N ILE A 111 0.02 9.15 9.00
CA ILE A 111 0.91 8.45 8.07
C ILE A 111 1.97 9.41 7.50
N LYS A 112 1.56 10.60 7.03
CA LYS A 112 2.45 11.63 6.50
C LYS A 112 3.48 12.10 7.53
N GLN A 113 3.08 12.21 8.80
CA GLN A 113 3.97 12.61 9.88
C GLN A 113 4.97 11.50 10.27
N GLU A 114 4.52 10.25 10.36
CA GLU A 114 5.34 9.14 10.84
C GLU A 114 6.22 8.50 9.76
N PHE A 115 5.73 8.47 8.52
CA PHE A 115 6.37 7.85 7.35
C PHE A 115 6.27 8.77 6.11
N PRO A 116 6.88 9.97 6.16
CA PRO A 116 6.78 10.95 5.08
C PRO A 116 7.17 10.41 3.71
N TYR A 117 8.24 9.62 3.59
CA TYR A 117 8.71 9.16 2.28
C TYR A 117 7.82 8.04 1.72
N MET A 118 7.32 7.15 2.58
CA MET A 118 6.31 6.17 2.18
C MET A 118 5.01 6.83 1.76
N PHE A 119 4.55 7.85 2.48
CA PHE A 119 3.38 8.63 2.12
C PHE A 119 3.56 9.28 0.73
N GLU A 120 4.70 9.91 0.47
CA GLU A 120 4.99 10.49 -0.85
C GLU A 120 4.85 9.46 -1.97
N ILE A 121 5.46 8.28 -1.80
CA ILE A 121 5.43 7.21 -2.81
C ILE A 121 4.01 6.67 -3.02
N ILE A 122 3.23 6.48 -1.95
CA ILE A 122 1.81 6.09 -2.04
C ILE A 122 1.04 7.11 -2.89
N VAL A 123 1.19 8.39 -2.57
CA VAL A 123 0.49 9.48 -3.28
C VAL A 123 0.90 9.54 -4.75
N VAL A 124 2.21 9.45 -5.04
CA VAL A 124 2.72 9.44 -6.42
C VAL A 124 2.10 8.30 -7.21
N TYR A 125 2.08 7.08 -6.68
CA TYR A 125 1.47 5.96 -7.40
C TYR A 125 -0.03 6.13 -7.59
N LEU A 126 -0.77 6.64 -6.59
CA LEU A 126 -2.20 6.92 -6.76
C LEU A 126 -2.45 7.98 -7.84
N ILE A 127 -1.62 9.02 -7.94
CA ILE A 127 -1.74 10.00 -9.03
C ILE A 127 -1.40 9.36 -10.38
N LEU A 128 -0.33 8.59 -10.45
CA LEU A 128 0.17 8.01 -11.69
C LEU A 128 -0.74 6.90 -12.24
N ILE A 129 -1.33 6.08 -11.38
CA ILE A 129 -2.28 5.03 -11.77
C ILE A 129 -3.52 5.64 -12.42
N GLU A 130 -4.06 6.71 -11.84
CA GLU A 130 -5.24 7.40 -12.38
C GLU A 130 -4.94 8.15 -13.68
N LYS A 131 -3.70 8.64 -13.84
CA LYS A 131 -3.23 9.27 -15.08
C LYS A 131 -2.89 8.25 -16.17
N ASP A 132 -2.48 7.04 -15.83
CA ASP A 132 -2.15 5.99 -16.80
C ASP A 132 -3.42 5.51 -17.52
N LYS A 133 -3.42 5.61 -18.86
CA LYS A 133 -4.48 5.15 -19.78
C LYS A 133 -5.81 5.93 -19.80
N HIS A 134 -5.88 7.14 -19.25
CA HIS A 134 -7.11 7.95 -19.23
C HIS A 134 -8.31 7.27 -18.55
N MET A 135 -8.06 6.29 -17.66
CA MET A 135 -9.12 5.55 -16.97
C MET A 135 -9.12 5.92 -15.49
N ILE A 136 -10.15 6.65 -15.07
CA ILE A 136 -10.32 7.10 -13.68
C ILE A 136 -10.72 5.93 -12.77
N TYR A 137 -10.57 6.09 -11.46
CA TYR A 137 -10.86 5.01 -10.50
C TYR A 137 -12.30 4.49 -10.57
N GLU A 138 -13.28 5.36 -10.84
CA GLU A 138 -14.69 5.02 -11.01
C GLU A 138 -14.91 4.09 -12.21
N GLU A 139 -14.07 4.17 -13.25
CA GLU A 139 -14.14 3.27 -14.40
C GLU A 139 -13.51 1.91 -14.10
N TRP A 140 -12.46 1.89 -13.27
CA TRP A 140 -11.83 0.65 -12.79
C TRP A 140 -12.73 -0.10 -11.80
N PHE A 141 -13.31 0.62 -10.85
CA PHE A 141 -14.11 0.11 -9.74
C PHE A 141 -15.50 0.77 -9.70
N PRO A 142 -16.36 0.47 -10.69
CA PRO A 142 -17.71 1.05 -10.76
C PRO A 142 -18.60 0.68 -9.58
N GLU A 143 -18.22 -0.34 -8.80
CA GLU A 143 -18.92 -0.75 -7.58
C GLU A 143 -18.62 0.13 -6.35
N ILE A 144 -17.51 0.88 -6.35
CA ILE A 144 -17.10 1.70 -5.20
C ILE A 144 -17.84 3.04 -5.24
N ASN A 145 -18.25 3.55 -4.07
CA ASN A 145 -18.89 4.87 -3.98
C ASN A 145 -17.94 5.96 -4.55
N PRO A 146 -18.33 6.70 -5.61
CA PRO A 146 -17.49 7.73 -6.21
C PRO A 146 -17.05 8.84 -5.24
N GLU A 147 -17.82 9.08 -4.18
CA GLU A 147 -17.48 10.07 -3.14
C GLU A 147 -16.12 9.75 -2.47
N ILE A 148 -15.77 8.47 -2.33
CA ILE A 148 -14.48 8.04 -1.76
C ILE A 148 -13.32 8.51 -2.64
N PHE A 149 -13.44 8.38 -3.97
CA PHE A 149 -12.41 8.83 -4.90
C PHE A 149 -12.38 10.35 -5.03
N GLN A 150 -13.53 11.01 -4.95
CA GLN A 150 -13.58 12.47 -4.87
C GLN A 150 -12.82 12.97 -3.62
N GLU A 151 -13.11 12.39 -2.45
CA GLU A 151 -12.45 12.75 -1.20
C GLU A 151 -10.95 12.47 -1.23
N LEU A 152 -10.53 11.33 -1.78
CA LEU A 152 -9.12 10.99 -2.02
C LEU A 152 -8.42 12.09 -2.83
N ARG A 153 -9.03 12.52 -3.93
CA ARG A 153 -8.48 13.58 -4.78
C ARG A 153 -8.37 14.90 -4.04
N GLU A 154 -9.43 15.34 -3.39
CA GLU A 154 -9.51 16.64 -2.71
C GLU A 154 -8.56 16.74 -1.51
N LYS A 155 -8.51 15.70 -0.66
CA LYS A 155 -7.72 15.71 0.57
C LYS A 155 -6.26 15.34 0.35
N ILE A 156 -5.96 14.44 -0.60
CA ILE A 156 -4.63 13.84 -0.73
C ILE A 156 -4.01 14.15 -2.08
N LEU A 157 -4.64 13.79 -3.20
CA LEU A 157 -3.94 13.82 -4.50
C LEU A 157 -3.70 15.24 -5.03
N ILE A 158 -4.72 16.11 -5.04
CA ILE A 158 -4.62 17.49 -5.54
C ILE A 158 -3.64 18.33 -4.70
N PRO A 159 -3.69 18.33 -3.35
CA PRO A 159 -2.74 19.10 -2.54
C PRO A 159 -1.28 18.67 -2.71
N ASN A 160 -1.05 17.42 -3.10
CA ASN A 160 0.29 16.84 -3.23
C ASN A 160 0.66 16.54 -4.69
N LYS A 161 -0.01 17.15 -5.67
CA LYS A 161 0.17 16.87 -7.11
C LYS A 161 1.60 17.04 -7.62
N ASN A 162 2.37 17.95 -7.00
CA ASN A 162 3.74 18.27 -7.40
C ASN A 162 4.71 17.13 -7.06
N LEU A 163 4.33 16.20 -6.17
CA LEU A 163 5.17 15.05 -5.84
C LEU A 163 5.48 14.18 -7.07
N VAL A 164 4.65 14.21 -8.12
CA VAL A 164 4.97 13.48 -9.35
C VAL A 164 6.32 13.90 -9.95
N ASP A 165 6.67 15.18 -9.81
CA ASP A 165 7.92 15.75 -10.33
C ASP A 165 9.00 15.86 -9.25
N ASP A 166 8.59 16.07 -7.99
CA ASP A 166 9.49 16.40 -6.87
C ASP A 166 9.65 15.27 -5.82
N CYS A 167 9.18 14.05 -6.09
CA CYS A 167 9.27 12.95 -5.13
C CYS A 167 10.72 12.55 -4.82
N HIS A 168 10.98 12.27 -3.55
CA HIS A 168 12.27 11.77 -3.12
C HIS A 168 12.61 10.41 -3.78
N PRO A 169 13.89 10.17 -4.12
CA PRO A 169 14.32 8.86 -4.60
C PRO A 169 13.98 7.73 -3.62
N ILE A 170 13.69 6.53 -4.14
CA ILE A 170 13.25 5.36 -3.36
C ILE A 170 14.20 4.96 -2.22
N LYS A 171 15.48 5.32 -2.25
CA LYS A 171 16.41 5.11 -1.14
C LYS A 171 16.00 5.78 0.17
N TYR A 172 15.24 6.88 0.11
CA TYR A 172 14.68 7.53 1.28
C TYR A 172 13.61 6.67 1.95
N LEU A 173 12.72 6.06 1.16
CA LEU A 173 11.79 5.04 1.64
C LEU A 173 12.54 3.87 2.29
N PHE A 174 13.54 3.30 1.62
CA PHE A 174 14.29 2.16 2.16
C PHE A 174 14.94 2.47 3.51
N ARG A 175 15.55 3.66 3.65
CA ARG A 175 16.07 4.13 4.93
C ARG A 175 14.97 4.28 5.98
N GLU A 176 13.84 4.87 5.63
CA GLU A 176 12.69 5.05 6.52
C GLU A 176 12.17 3.71 7.03
N VAL A 177 12.11 2.68 6.18
CA VAL A 177 11.61 1.36 6.59
C VAL A 177 12.66 0.42 7.20
N GLY A 178 13.93 0.82 7.19
CA GLY A 178 15.04 0.01 7.68
C GLY A 178 15.48 -1.10 6.73
N ILE A 179 15.19 -0.96 5.43
CA ILE A 179 15.68 -1.85 4.38
C ILE A 179 17.06 -1.38 3.95
N LYS A 180 18.04 -2.29 4.01
CA LYS A 180 19.38 -2.00 3.54
C LYS A 180 19.41 -2.05 2.02
N PRO A 181 19.91 -1.00 1.35
CA PRO A 181 20.02 -1.02 -0.09
C PRO A 181 21.02 -2.07 -0.57
N PHE A 182 20.75 -2.68 -1.72
CA PHE A 182 21.66 -3.67 -2.33
C PHE A 182 22.75 -3.01 -3.17
N PHE A 183 22.40 -2.00 -3.98
CA PHE A 183 23.36 -1.34 -4.87
C PHE A 183 24.06 -0.17 -4.20
N LYS A 184 25.34 0.06 -4.52
CA LYS A 184 26.13 1.19 -3.99
C LYS A 184 25.47 2.55 -4.24
N GLY A 185 24.85 2.74 -5.42
CA GLY A 185 24.17 4.00 -5.77
C GLY A 185 22.89 4.27 -4.98
N ASP A 186 22.35 3.25 -4.30
CA ASP A 186 21.19 3.41 -3.42
C ASP A 186 21.60 3.84 -1.99
N PHE A 187 22.90 3.91 -1.68
CA PHE A 187 23.36 4.50 -0.43
C PHE A 187 23.24 6.03 -0.49
N PHE A 188 23.22 6.65 0.68
CA PHE A 188 23.45 8.09 0.78
C PHE A 188 24.92 8.34 0.52
N ASP A 189 25.25 9.33 -0.30
CA ASP A 189 26.63 9.78 -0.43
C ASP A 189 27.10 10.21 0.97
N GLU A 190 28.16 9.57 1.49
CA GLU A 190 28.78 9.88 2.78
C GLU A 190 29.48 11.25 2.76
#